data_AF-A0A8T2HU63-F1
#
_entry.id   AF-A0A8T2HU63-F1
#
_cell.length_a   1.000
_cell.length_b   1.000
_cell.length_c   1.000
_cell.angle_alpha   90.00
_cell.angle_beta   90.00
_cell.angle_gamma   90.00
#
_symmetry.space_group_name_H-M   'P 1'
#
loop_
_entity.id
_entity.type
_entity.pdbx_description
1 polymer ?
#
loop_
_entity_poly.entity_id
_entity_poly.type
_entity_poly.pdbx_seq_one_letter_code
_entity_poly.pdbx_strand_id
1 'polypeptide(L)'
;MAEDAKETAFNSSESKAHAPEADSLESCVFGLFNEIVGRMNKDISDILRPKTSEVASAVRTYQAGVTQKTSEIEQLQENTGTELVAAAGAVQEFQNRIASELGAMPSGTVTIRFSIPFHTYFGQHLRVVGGCESLGNWNLDNALPMVWAEGDIWSAEAQLPADQELSVEYKYVVCEADGQDVGAAWKPGNNFVISLPGGGNGSVKVKDEWDETSREVQIEMIKNAGKGGGRKKNGGSDREESDAVAAISTAANSALEQLEAAVNMSLNLLESSGDVASAELLAADRMVAAAEQRSLAMLKALDVAASSETPLPSNRTK
;
A
#
# COMPACT_ATOMS: atom_id res chain seq x y z
N MET A 1 -5.96 80.03 14.79
CA MET A 1 -6.89 81.15 14.93
C MET A 1 -6.14 82.25 15.66
N ALA A 2 -5.90 83.34 14.95
CA ALA A 2 -5.27 84.55 15.44
C ALA A 2 -6.36 85.57 15.75
N GLU A 3 -6.26 86.26 16.88
CA GLU A 3 -6.92 87.52 17.27
C GLU A 3 -5.92 88.15 18.26
N ASP A 4 -5.20 89.26 18.03
CA ASP A 4 -5.42 90.54 17.35
C ASP A 4 -6.21 91.56 18.18
N ALA A 5 -5.48 92.49 18.82
CA ALA A 5 -5.85 93.87 19.23
C ALA A 5 -4.68 94.45 20.08
N LYS A 6 -3.84 95.38 19.59
CA LYS A 6 -4.04 96.86 19.45
C LYS A 6 -4.71 97.48 20.68
N GLU A 7 -4.34 98.60 21.25
CA GLU A 7 -3.38 99.69 21.04
C GLU A 7 -3.78 100.72 22.13
N THR A 8 -2.85 101.40 22.80
CA THR A 8 -2.91 102.84 23.16
C THR A 8 -2.01 103.16 24.35
N ALA A 9 -1.01 104.01 24.09
CA ALA A 9 -0.32 104.77 25.11
C ALA A 9 -1.11 106.04 25.42
N PHE A 10 -1.36 106.34 26.69
CA PHE A 10 -1.71 107.68 27.15
C PHE A 10 -0.96 107.95 28.46
N ASN A 11 0.08 108.76 28.35
CA ASN A 11 0.75 109.37 29.49
C ASN A 11 -0.16 110.48 30.04
N SER A 12 -0.45 110.43 31.34
CA SER A 12 -0.61 111.65 32.13
C SER A 12 -0.03 111.43 33.51
N SER A 13 1.04 112.17 33.75
CA SER A 13 1.73 112.39 35.01
C SER A 13 0.81 112.99 36.06
N GLU A 14 0.77 112.41 37.26
CA GLU A 14 0.74 113.24 38.47
C GLU A 14 1.33 112.46 39.65
N SER A 15 2.51 112.92 40.06
CA SER A 15 3.24 112.39 41.20
C SER A 15 2.59 112.83 42.50
N LYS A 16 2.37 111.91 43.43
CA LYS A 16 2.43 112.25 44.86
C LYS A 16 2.75 111.02 45.71
N ALA A 17 4.06 110.87 45.93
CA ALA A 17 4.71 110.35 47.14
C ALA A 17 3.91 109.35 48.00
N HIS A 18 4.26 108.06 47.88
CA HIS A 18 4.13 107.13 49.01
C HIS A 18 5.28 106.12 49.03
N ALA A 19 6.06 106.21 50.11
CA ALA A 19 7.07 105.31 50.69
C ALA A 19 7.76 104.24 49.79
N PRO A 20 9.07 104.34 49.51
CA PRO A 20 9.87 103.25 48.92
C PRO A 20 10.23 102.12 49.91
N GLU A 21 9.78 102.17 51.17
CA GLU A 21 10.18 101.20 52.21
C GLU A 21 9.25 99.97 52.34
N ALA A 22 7.98 100.05 51.93
CA ALA A 22 7.04 98.92 52.04
C ALA A 22 7.24 97.86 50.94
N ASP A 23 7.45 98.29 49.69
CA ASP A 23 7.70 97.39 48.55
C ASP A 23 9.02 96.61 48.70
N SER A 24 10.00 97.19 49.40
CA SER A 24 11.29 96.54 49.66
C SER A 24 11.16 95.41 50.68
N LEU A 25 10.31 95.56 51.70
CA LEU A 25 10.06 94.54 52.72
C LEU A 25 9.22 93.38 52.18
N GLU A 26 8.15 93.66 51.42
CA GLU A 26 7.37 92.58 50.79
C GLU A 26 8.19 91.78 49.78
N SER A 27 8.99 92.46 48.94
CA SER A 27 9.91 91.80 48.01
C SER A 27 10.98 90.95 48.75
N CYS A 28 11.48 91.43 49.89
CA CYS A 28 12.44 90.70 50.71
C CYS A 28 11.81 89.46 51.37
N VAL A 29 10.59 89.59 51.92
CA VAL A 29 9.85 88.47 52.52
C VAL A 29 9.47 87.43 51.46
N PHE A 30 9.05 87.87 50.26
CA PHE A 30 8.72 86.98 49.15
C PHE A 30 9.98 86.28 48.60
N GLY A 31 11.13 86.98 48.57
CA GLY A 31 12.43 86.42 48.23
C GLY A 31 12.88 85.33 49.21
N LEU A 32 12.78 85.60 50.52
CA LEU A 32 13.08 84.62 51.58
C LEU A 32 12.13 83.42 51.53
N PHE A 33 10.84 83.64 51.31
CA PHE A 33 9.86 82.57 51.17
C PHE A 33 10.20 81.66 49.98
N ASN A 34 10.53 82.24 48.82
CA ASN A 34 10.93 81.47 47.64
C ASN A 34 12.26 80.73 47.85
N GLU A 35 13.21 81.30 48.59
CA GLU A 35 14.46 80.60 48.94
C GLU A 35 14.21 79.42 49.87
N ILE A 36 13.36 79.58 50.89
CA ILE A 36 12.98 78.52 51.83
C ILE A 36 12.23 77.40 51.10
N VAL A 37 11.22 77.75 50.30
CA VAL A 37 10.48 76.78 49.47
C VAL A 37 11.40 76.09 48.48
N GLY A 38 12.33 76.82 47.86
CA GLY A 38 13.35 76.26 46.97
C GLY A 38 14.28 75.26 47.66
N ARG A 39 14.75 75.56 48.88
CA ARG A 39 15.57 74.64 49.69
C ARG A 39 14.77 73.41 50.12
N MET A 40 13.55 73.57 50.60
CA MET A 40 12.68 72.45 50.97
C MET A 40 12.39 71.55 49.77
N ASN A 41 12.11 72.12 48.60
CA ASN A 41 11.84 71.36 47.39
C ASN A 41 13.09 70.59 46.91
N LYS A 42 14.28 71.19 47.08
CA LYS A 42 15.56 70.53 46.82
C LYS A 42 15.79 69.36 47.79
N ASP A 43 15.59 69.55 49.08
CA ASP A 43 15.78 68.51 50.10
C ASP A 43 14.78 67.34 49.90
N ILE A 44 13.51 67.64 49.57
CA ILE A 44 12.51 66.61 49.23
C ILE A 44 12.92 65.84 47.98
N SER A 45 13.40 66.54 46.95
CA SER A 45 13.90 65.91 45.72
C SER A 45 15.11 65.01 46.02
N ASP A 46 16.07 65.47 46.82
CA ASP A 46 17.28 64.73 47.16
C ASP A 46 16.98 63.44 47.97
N ILE A 47 15.90 63.43 48.77
CA ILE A 47 15.42 62.25 49.49
C ILE A 47 14.68 61.27 48.56
N LEU A 48 13.86 61.76 47.64
CA LEU A 48 13.00 60.92 46.79
C LEU A 48 13.73 60.34 45.57
N ARG A 49 14.72 61.06 45.02
CA ARG A 49 15.49 60.65 43.83
C ARG A 49 16.22 59.30 43.96
N PRO A 50 16.91 58.97 45.06
CA PRO A 50 17.54 57.65 45.22
C PRO A 50 16.50 56.53 45.33
N LYS A 51 15.40 56.74 46.08
CA LYS A 51 14.31 55.75 46.21
C LYS A 51 13.61 55.48 44.88
N THR A 52 13.35 56.53 44.09
CA THR A 52 12.77 56.40 42.75
C THR A 52 13.73 55.72 41.77
N SER A 53 15.03 56.00 41.87
CA SER A 53 16.07 55.31 41.10
C SER A 53 16.14 53.81 41.41
N GLU A 54 16.06 53.43 42.68
CA GLU A 54 16.10 52.03 43.14
C GLU A 54 14.86 51.25 42.68
N VAL A 55 13.67 51.86 42.75
CA VAL A 55 12.45 51.27 42.18
C VAL A 55 12.58 51.14 40.66
N ALA A 56 13.12 52.15 39.97
CA ALA A 56 13.31 52.10 38.52
C ALA A 56 14.35 51.08 38.07
N SER A 57 15.39 50.78 38.87
CA SER A 57 16.33 49.70 38.58
C SER A 57 15.68 48.34 38.82
N ALA A 58 14.96 48.16 39.93
CA ALA A 58 14.24 46.93 40.23
C ALA A 58 13.20 46.60 39.14
N VAL A 59 12.44 47.60 38.66
CA VAL A 59 11.48 47.43 37.56
C VAL A 59 12.19 47.03 36.26
N ARG A 60 13.33 47.65 35.93
CA ARG A 60 14.11 47.28 34.73
C ARG A 60 14.65 45.86 34.81
N THR A 61 15.17 45.45 35.97
CA THR A 61 15.64 44.08 36.20
C THR A 61 14.50 43.08 36.08
N TYR A 62 13.34 43.38 36.67
CA TYR A 62 12.15 42.53 36.55
C TYR A 62 11.68 42.42 35.10
N GLN A 63 11.58 43.53 34.37
CA GLN A 63 11.21 43.55 32.96
C GLN A 63 12.20 42.75 32.10
N ALA A 64 13.51 42.90 32.32
CA ALA A 64 14.51 42.10 31.62
C ALA A 64 14.35 40.59 31.90
N GLY A 65 14.07 40.20 33.15
CA GLY A 65 13.80 38.83 33.52
C GLY A 65 12.51 38.27 32.90
N VAL A 66 11.45 39.09 32.80
CA VAL A 66 10.22 38.70 32.09
C VAL A 66 10.51 38.48 30.61
N THR A 67 11.20 39.39 29.95
CA THR A 67 11.55 39.24 28.51
C THR A 67 12.39 37.99 28.26
N GLN A 68 13.38 37.72 29.12
CA GLN A 68 14.19 36.50 29.00
C GLN A 68 13.32 35.24 29.10
N LYS A 69 12.45 35.16 30.12
CA LYS A 69 11.55 34.01 30.28
C LYS A 69 10.55 33.88 29.12
N THR A 70 10.09 34.99 28.55
CA THR A 70 9.23 34.95 27.36
C THR A 70 9.96 34.34 26.17
N SER A 71 11.23 34.72 25.92
CA SER A 71 12.04 34.13 24.85
C SER A 71 12.35 32.64 25.08
N GLU A 72 12.60 32.22 26.33
CA GLU A 72 12.76 30.80 26.67
C GLU A 72 11.49 29.99 26.36
N ILE A 73 10.30 30.53 26.66
CA ILE A 73 9.01 29.88 26.35
C ILE A 73 8.80 29.78 24.84
N GLU A 74 9.10 30.81 24.07
CA GLU A 74 8.96 30.81 22.60
C GLU A 74 9.86 29.75 21.95
N GLN A 75 11.12 29.65 22.37
CA GLN A 75 12.05 28.62 21.88
C GLN A 75 11.57 27.20 22.21
N LEU A 76 11.05 26.99 23.42
CA LEU A 76 10.49 25.69 23.80
C LEU A 76 9.27 25.32 22.93
N GLN A 77 8.41 26.29 22.60
CA GLN A 77 7.26 26.06 21.73
C GLN A 77 7.69 25.70 20.30
N GLU A 78 8.70 26.37 19.73
CA GLU A 78 9.24 26.05 18.41
C GLU A 78 9.90 24.65 18.36
N ASN A 79 10.68 24.29 19.38
CA ASN A 79 11.30 22.97 19.48
C ASN A 79 10.25 21.86 19.60
N THR A 80 9.22 22.08 20.42
CA THR A 80 8.14 21.09 20.58
C THR A 80 7.34 20.94 19.28
N GLY A 81 7.10 22.05 18.56
CA GLY A 81 6.42 22.03 17.26
C GLY A 81 7.22 21.27 16.19
N THR A 82 8.54 21.46 16.14
CA THR A 82 9.41 20.76 15.19
C THR A 82 9.51 19.26 15.48
N GLU A 83 9.64 18.86 16.75
CA GLU A 83 9.62 17.43 17.13
C GLU A 83 8.28 16.76 16.78
N LEU A 84 7.15 17.45 16.99
CA LEU A 84 5.82 16.92 16.66
C LEU A 84 5.64 16.73 15.14
N VAL A 85 6.14 17.66 14.33
CA VAL A 85 6.12 17.56 12.86
C VAL A 85 7.02 16.43 12.38
N ALA A 86 8.21 16.26 12.95
CA ALA A 86 9.10 15.15 12.65
C ALA A 86 8.47 13.79 13.02
N ALA A 87 7.83 13.70 14.19
CA ALA A 87 7.11 12.51 14.62
C ALA A 87 5.92 12.19 13.69
N ALA A 88 5.16 13.21 13.27
CA ALA A 88 4.08 13.05 12.30
C ALA A 88 4.59 12.55 10.93
N GLY A 89 5.74 13.06 10.48
CA GLY A 89 6.41 12.56 9.27
C GLY A 89 6.80 11.09 9.37
N ALA A 90 7.40 10.68 10.49
CA ALA A 90 7.77 9.28 10.73
C ALA A 90 6.54 8.35 10.78
N VAL A 91 5.44 8.80 11.38
CA VAL A 91 4.16 8.06 11.38
C VAL A 91 3.60 7.94 9.95
N GLN A 92 3.67 9.00 9.16
CA GLN A 92 3.21 8.97 7.77
C GLN A 92 4.06 8.04 6.90
N GLU A 93 5.38 8.02 7.06
CA GLU A 93 6.27 7.08 6.38
C GLU A 93 5.98 5.64 6.76
N PHE A 94 5.73 5.37 8.05
CA PHE A 94 5.34 4.05 8.53
C PHE A 94 4.01 3.59 7.93
N GLN A 95 3.01 4.48 7.87
CA GLN A 95 1.73 4.22 7.22
C GLN A 95 1.90 3.91 5.72
N ASN A 96 2.74 4.68 5.02
CA ASN A 96 3.03 4.46 3.60
C ASN A 96 3.75 3.12 3.37
N ARG A 97 4.63 2.71 4.29
CA ARG A 97 5.32 1.41 4.21
C ARG A 97 4.34 0.25 4.39
N ILE A 98 3.45 0.32 5.38
CA ILE A 98 2.38 -0.67 5.57
C ILE A 98 1.46 -0.73 4.35
N ALA A 99 1.05 0.43 3.81
CA ALA A 99 0.22 0.48 2.61
C ALA A 99 0.93 -0.11 1.38
N SER A 100 2.25 0.06 1.27
CA SER A 100 3.06 -0.57 0.21
C SER A 100 3.19 -2.08 0.39
N GLU A 101 3.37 -2.58 1.61
CA GLU A 101 3.43 -4.03 1.88
C GLU A 101 2.07 -4.70 1.64
N LEU A 102 0.97 -4.07 2.08
CA LEU A 102 -0.38 -4.58 1.86
C LEU A 102 -0.85 -4.42 0.41
N GLY A 103 -0.41 -3.37 -0.29
CA GLY A 103 -0.69 -3.13 -1.70
C GLY A 103 0.19 -3.93 -2.67
N ALA A 104 1.30 -4.51 -2.19
CA ALA A 104 2.19 -5.37 -2.95
C ALA A 104 1.88 -6.87 -2.81
N MET A 105 0.92 -7.26 -1.97
CA MET A 105 0.34 -8.59 -2.04
C MET A 105 -0.45 -8.69 -3.35
N PRO A 106 -0.12 -9.61 -4.27
CA PRO A 106 -0.88 -9.74 -5.52
C PRO A 106 -2.31 -10.18 -5.19
N SER A 107 -3.23 -9.22 -5.16
CA SER A 107 -4.66 -9.39 -4.86
C SER A 107 -5.43 -10.03 -6.02
N GLY A 108 -4.90 -11.11 -6.56
CA GLY A 108 -5.62 -11.97 -7.48
C GLY A 108 -6.51 -12.94 -6.71
N THR A 109 -7.67 -13.27 -7.26
CA THR A 109 -8.47 -14.42 -6.81
C THR A 109 -8.56 -15.40 -7.96
N VAL A 110 -8.23 -16.66 -7.70
CA VAL A 110 -8.42 -17.77 -8.63
C VAL A 110 -9.70 -18.52 -8.25
N THR A 111 -10.61 -18.63 -9.20
CA THR A 111 -11.82 -19.44 -9.05
C THR A 111 -11.59 -20.82 -9.64
N ILE A 112 -11.76 -21.88 -8.85
CA ILE A 112 -11.68 -23.27 -9.31
C ILE A 112 -13.08 -23.84 -9.39
N ARG A 113 -13.45 -24.39 -10.54
CA ARG A 113 -14.72 -25.09 -10.77
C ARG A 113 -14.44 -26.57 -10.98
N PHE A 114 -14.88 -27.38 -10.04
CA PHE A 114 -14.82 -28.84 -10.11
C PHE A 114 -16.08 -29.39 -10.78
N SER A 115 -15.90 -30.41 -11.62
CA SER A 115 -16.98 -31.13 -12.29
C SER A 115 -16.62 -32.60 -12.40
N ILE A 116 -17.51 -33.49 -11.94
CA ILE A 116 -17.29 -34.94 -12.03
C ILE A 116 -18.62 -35.66 -12.28
N PRO A 117 -18.72 -36.55 -13.29
CA PRO A 117 -19.87 -37.40 -13.46
C PRO A 117 -19.79 -38.57 -12.46
N PHE A 118 -20.78 -38.69 -11.58
CA PHE A 118 -20.85 -39.77 -10.60
C PHE A 118 -22.29 -40.05 -10.18
N HIS A 119 -22.71 -41.31 -10.31
CA HIS A 119 -24.03 -41.77 -9.88
C HIS A 119 -24.02 -42.06 -8.36
N THR A 120 -24.87 -41.37 -7.61
CA THR A 120 -25.02 -41.55 -6.16
C THR A 120 -26.35 -42.21 -5.82
N TYR A 121 -26.38 -42.96 -4.73
CA TYR A 121 -27.64 -43.50 -4.19
C TYR A 121 -28.39 -42.45 -3.37
N PHE A 122 -29.68 -42.71 -3.10
CA PHE A 122 -30.50 -41.82 -2.29
C PHE A 122 -29.88 -41.60 -0.89
N GLY A 123 -29.71 -40.34 -0.50
CA GLY A 123 -29.08 -39.95 0.75
C GLY A 123 -27.56 -39.72 0.67
N GLN A 124 -26.91 -40.18 -0.40
CA GLN A 124 -25.50 -39.88 -0.61
C GLN A 124 -25.29 -38.51 -1.21
N HIS A 125 -24.18 -37.88 -0.84
CA HIS A 125 -23.77 -36.60 -1.39
C HIS A 125 -22.27 -36.58 -1.61
N LEU A 126 -21.84 -35.87 -2.65
CA LEU A 126 -20.43 -35.77 -3.00
C LEU A 126 -19.83 -34.47 -2.43
N ARG A 127 -18.61 -34.57 -1.89
CA ARG A 127 -17.83 -33.43 -1.40
C ARG A 127 -16.42 -33.46 -1.99
N VAL A 128 -15.81 -32.29 -2.06
CA VAL A 128 -14.38 -32.10 -2.39
C VAL A 128 -13.66 -31.64 -1.15
N VAL A 129 -12.55 -32.29 -0.83
CA VAL A 129 -11.69 -31.91 0.29
C VAL A 129 -10.25 -31.77 -0.20
N GLY A 130 -9.49 -30.84 0.37
CA GLY A 130 -8.13 -30.57 -0.07
C GLY A 130 -7.25 -29.91 0.97
N GLY A 131 -6.00 -29.67 0.60
CA GLY A 131 -4.96 -29.15 1.51
C GLY A 131 -5.06 -27.66 1.81
N CYS A 132 -5.93 -26.93 1.12
CA CYS A 132 -6.11 -25.48 1.32
C CYS A 132 -7.34 -25.17 2.17
N GLU A 133 -7.37 -23.96 2.75
CA GLU A 133 -8.43 -23.50 3.65
C GLU A 133 -9.81 -23.54 2.97
N SER A 134 -9.89 -23.09 1.71
CA SER A 134 -11.13 -23.10 0.92
C SER A 134 -11.66 -24.50 0.59
N LEU A 135 -10.84 -25.55 0.76
CA LEU A 135 -11.24 -26.96 0.60
C LEU A 135 -11.22 -27.75 1.93
N GLY A 136 -11.16 -27.05 3.07
CA GLY A 136 -11.36 -27.64 4.38
C GLY A 136 -10.13 -28.26 5.04
N ASN A 137 -8.91 -28.08 4.51
CA ASN A 137 -7.65 -28.60 5.10
C ASN A 137 -7.72 -30.09 5.47
N TRP A 138 -8.18 -30.94 4.56
CA TRP A 138 -8.38 -32.39 4.77
C TRP A 138 -9.40 -32.77 5.87
N ASN A 139 -10.21 -31.82 6.34
CA ASN A 139 -11.32 -32.08 7.26
C ASN A 139 -12.66 -32.22 6.49
N LEU A 140 -13.35 -33.36 6.70
CA LEU A 140 -14.64 -33.66 6.06
C LEU A 140 -15.79 -32.74 6.52
N ASP A 141 -15.75 -32.26 7.76
CA ASP A 141 -16.73 -31.31 8.30
C ASP A 141 -16.69 -29.97 7.55
N ASN A 142 -15.51 -29.59 7.07
CA ASN A 142 -15.25 -28.37 6.33
C ASN A 142 -15.08 -28.61 4.82
N ALA A 143 -15.36 -29.82 4.35
CA ALA A 143 -15.23 -30.15 2.93
C ALA A 143 -16.26 -29.39 2.11
N LEU A 144 -15.88 -29.02 0.89
CA LEU A 144 -16.71 -28.27 -0.04
C LEU A 144 -17.83 -29.18 -0.58
N PRO A 145 -19.11 -28.91 -0.27
CA PRO A 145 -20.21 -29.72 -0.80
C PRO A 145 -20.38 -29.49 -2.31
N MET A 146 -20.59 -30.55 -3.06
CA MET A 146 -20.90 -30.48 -4.48
C MET A 146 -22.41 -30.44 -4.70
N VAL A 147 -22.81 -29.77 -5.78
CA VAL A 147 -24.20 -29.67 -6.23
C VAL A 147 -24.41 -30.63 -7.40
N TRP A 148 -25.41 -31.49 -7.27
CA TRP A 148 -25.83 -32.39 -8.34
C TRP A 148 -26.63 -31.64 -9.41
N ALA A 149 -26.37 -31.97 -10.67
CA ALA A 149 -27.09 -31.51 -11.84
C ALA A 149 -27.53 -32.69 -12.71
N GLU A 150 -28.48 -32.43 -13.63
CA GLU A 150 -28.99 -33.43 -14.57
C GLU A 150 -27.85 -34.09 -15.36
N GLY A 151 -27.91 -35.41 -15.53
CA GLY A 151 -26.85 -36.22 -16.14
C GLY A 151 -25.81 -36.76 -15.16
N ASP A 152 -26.13 -36.80 -13.85
CA ASP A 152 -25.24 -37.28 -12.78
C ASP A 152 -23.93 -36.48 -12.67
N ILE A 153 -23.98 -35.19 -13.02
CA ILE A 153 -22.83 -34.30 -12.96
C ILE A 153 -22.85 -33.57 -11.63
N TRP A 154 -21.80 -33.76 -10.83
CA TRP A 154 -21.57 -33.03 -9.60
C TRP A 154 -20.62 -31.87 -9.87
N SER A 155 -20.95 -30.68 -9.35
CA SER A 155 -20.12 -29.49 -9.51
C SER A 155 -19.94 -28.70 -8.22
N ALA A 156 -18.78 -28.07 -8.06
CA ALA A 156 -18.48 -27.18 -6.94
C ALA A 156 -17.55 -26.05 -7.37
N GLU A 157 -17.62 -24.93 -6.66
CA GLU A 157 -16.79 -23.76 -6.94
C GLU A 157 -16.06 -23.33 -5.67
N ALA A 158 -14.74 -23.18 -5.77
CA ALA A 158 -13.88 -22.68 -4.70
C ALA A 158 -13.17 -21.42 -5.15
N GLN A 159 -13.06 -20.42 -4.28
CA GLN A 159 -12.26 -19.23 -4.53
C GLN A 159 -11.03 -19.27 -3.63
N LEU A 160 -9.86 -19.15 -4.25
CA LEU A 160 -8.59 -19.14 -3.57
C LEU A 160 -7.84 -17.84 -3.88
N PRO A 161 -7.11 -17.28 -2.90
CA PRO A 161 -6.28 -16.12 -3.15
C PRO A 161 -5.05 -16.56 -4.00
N ALA A 162 -4.74 -15.78 -5.04
CA ALA A 162 -3.75 -16.11 -6.07
C ALA A 162 -2.29 -15.99 -5.60
N ASP A 163 -2.08 -15.63 -4.34
CA ASP A 163 -0.81 -15.30 -3.70
C ASP A 163 -0.28 -16.41 -2.79
N GLN A 164 -1.12 -17.37 -2.36
CA GLN A 164 -0.78 -18.33 -1.31
C GLN A 164 -0.30 -19.68 -1.81
N GLU A 165 -0.81 -20.18 -2.94
CA GLU A 165 -0.49 -21.55 -3.39
C GLU A 165 -0.49 -21.69 -4.92
N LEU A 166 0.67 -22.07 -5.48
CA LEU A 166 0.82 -22.40 -6.90
C LEU A 166 0.33 -23.81 -7.24
N SER A 167 0.05 -24.63 -6.22
CA SER A 167 -0.46 -25.99 -6.37
C SER A 167 -1.42 -26.32 -5.25
N VAL A 168 -2.56 -26.93 -5.58
CA VAL A 168 -3.56 -27.37 -4.60
C VAL A 168 -3.77 -28.86 -4.74
N GLU A 169 -3.68 -29.57 -3.62
CA GLU A 169 -4.06 -30.98 -3.52
C GLU A 169 -5.53 -31.12 -3.11
N TYR A 170 -6.26 -32.05 -3.72
CA TYR A 170 -7.65 -32.32 -3.41
C TYR A 170 -8.04 -33.77 -3.72
N LYS A 171 -9.20 -34.18 -3.20
CA LYS A 171 -9.79 -35.49 -3.39
C LYS A 171 -11.31 -35.43 -3.25
N TYR A 172 -12.00 -36.34 -3.95
CA TYR A 172 -13.44 -36.50 -3.86
C TYR A 172 -13.81 -37.55 -2.83
N VAL A 173 -14.91 -37.31 -2.12
CA VAL A 173 -15.45 -38.19 -1.09
C VAL A 173 -16.97 -38.23 -1.17
N VAL A 174 -17.53 -39.45 -1.10
CA VAL A 174 -18.97 -39.68 -0.99
C VAL A 174 -19.31 -39.82 0.48
N CYS A 175 -20.21 -38.96 0.95
CA CYS A 175 -20.68 -38.94 2.33
C CYS A 175 -22.16 -39.38 2.38
N GLU A 176 -22.53 -40.03 3.48
CA GLU A 176 -23.91 -40.48 3.75
C GLU A 176 -24.72 -39.37 4.46
N ALA A 177 -26.05 -39.37 4.31
CA ALA A 177 -26.94 -38.32 4.82
C ALA A 177 -26.89 -38.11 6.34
N ASP A 178 -26.48 -39.13 7.12
CA ASP A 178 -26.65 -39.15 8.58
C ASP A 178 -25.59 -38.32 9.35
N GLY A 179 -24.80 -37.50 8.65
CA GLY A 179 -23.83 -36.58 9.28
C GLY A 179 -22.71 -37.28 10.03
N GLN A 180 -22.56 -38.59 9.85
CA GLN A 180 -21.55 -39.42 10.48
C GLN A 180 -20.57 -39.87 9.38
N ASP A 181 -19.51 -39.09 9.18
CA ASP A 181 -18.46 -39.31 8.17
C ASP A 181 -17.63 -40.61 8.37
N VAL A 182 -18.05 -41.48 9.29
CA VAL A 182 -17.43 -42.77 9.62
C VAL A 182 -17.58 -43.79 8.46
N GLY A 183 -18.47 -43.54 7.50
CA GLY A 183 -18.69 -44.36 6.31
C GLY A 183 -18.26 -43.73 4.98
N ALA A 184 -17.49 -42.63 5.01
CA ALA A 184 -17.17 -41.87 3.80
C ALA A 184 -16.32 -42.67 2.79
N ALA A 185 -16.81 -42.80 1.55
CA ALA A 185 -16.10 -43.51 0.49
C ALA A 185 -15.25 -42.54 -0.33
N TRP A 186 -13.93 -42.70 -0.21
CA TRP A 186 -12.97 -41.88 -0.94
C TRP A 186 -12.81 -42.36 -2.38
N LYS A 187 -12.60 -41.42 -3.31
CA LYS A 187 -12.20 -41.79 -4.66
C LYS A 187 -10.91 -42.64 -4.60
N PRO A 188 -10.83 -43.77 -5.32
CA PRO A 188 -9.61 -44.56 -5.36
C PRO A 188 -8.45 -43.79 -6.01
N GLY A 189 -7.22 -44.20 -5.67
CA GLY A 189 -5.99 -43.61 -6.19
C GLY A 189 -5.40 -42.49 -5.34
N ASN A 190 -4.35 -41.87 -5.89
CA ASN A 190 -3.61 -40.78 -5.26
C ASN A 190 -4.44 -39.48 -5.20
N ASN A 191 -4.02 -38.55 -4.34
CA ASN A 191 -4.58 -37.21 -4.32
C ASN A 191 -4.33 -36.53 -5.66
N PHE A 192 -5.30 -35.74 -6.12
CA PHE A 192 -5.13 -34.94 -7.30
C PHE A 192 -4.42 -33.65 -6.96
N VAL A 193 -3.52 -33.22 -7.85
CA VAL A 193 -2.85 -31.93 -7.76
C VAL A 193 -3.30 -31.05 -8.93
N ILE A 194 -3.58 -29.78 -8.67
CA ILE A 194 -3.83 -28.74 -9.68
C ILE A 194 -2.79 -27.66 -9.50
N SER A 195 -2.10 -27.29 -10.58
CA SER A 195 -1.28 -26.09 -10.59
C SER A 195 -2.15 -24.87 -10.89
N LEU A 196 -2.13 -23.88 -9.99
CA LEU A 196 -2.85 -22.64 -10.17
C LEU A 196 -2.00 -21.63 -10.94
N PRO A 197 -2.61 -20.83 -11.82
CA PRO A 197 -1.91 -19.74 -12.46
C PRO A 197 -1.44 -18.72 -11.41
N GLY A 198 -0.13 -18.52 -11.29
CA GLY A 198 0.42 -17.44 -10.47
C GLY A 198 0.20 -16.07 -11.12
N GLY A 199 -0.12 -15.06 -10.30
CA GLY A 199 -0.13 -13.65 -10.72
C GLY A 199 -1.39 -13.21 -11.47
N GLY A 200 -2.48 -12.99 -10.72
CA GLY A 200 -3.69 -12.30 -11.20
C GLY A 200 -5.00 -13.05 -10.96
N ASN A 201 -6.10 -12.54 -11.50
CA ASN A 201 -7.39 -13.24 -11.47
C ASN A 201 -7.41 -14.35 -12.53
N GLY A 202 -7.78 -15.55 -12.12
CA GLY A 202 -7.84 -16.73 -12.99
C GLY A 202 -9.09 -17.55 -12.74
N SER A 203 -9.46 -18.38 -13.72
CA SER A 203 -10.49 -19.39 -13.59
C SER A 203 -9.92 -20.73 -14.03
N VAL A 204 -9.99 -21.74 -13.17
CA VAL A 204 -9.57 -23.10 -13.46
C VAL A 204 -10.80 -23.98 -13.50
N LYS A 205 -11.05 -24.66 -14.61
CA LYS A 205 -12.10 -25.67 -14.74
C LYS A 205 -11.46 -27.04 -14.71
N VAL A 206 -11.94 -27.88 -13.80
CA VAL A 206 -11.43 -29.22 -13.57
C VAL A 206 -12.57 -30.17 -13.86
N LYS A 207 -12.37 -31.03 -14.86
CA LYS A 207 -13.30 -32.09 -15.21
C LYS A 207 -12.61 -33.42 -14.97
N ASP A 208 -13.02 -34.10 -13.91
CA ASP A 208 -12.49 -35.40 -13.54
C ASP A 208 -13.51 -36.50 -13.82
N GLU A 209 -13.06 -37.75 -13.86
CA GLU A 209 -13.91 -38.94 -13.88
C GLU A 209 -13.70 -39.76 -12.60
N TRP A 210 -14.72 -40.53 -12.20
CA TRP A 210 -14.65 -41.29 -10.95
C TRP A 210 -13.67 -42.47 -11.03
N ASP A 211 -13.54 -43.07 -12.19
CA ASP A 211 -12.50 -44.04 -12.52
C ASP A 211 -11.16 -43.34 -12.84
N GLU A 212 -10.08 -44.09 -13.05
CA GLU A 212 -8.77 -43.53 -13.42
C GLU A 212 -8.68 -43.20 -14.93
N THR A 213 -9.82 -43.15 -15.61
CA THR A 213 -9.89 -43.27 -17.07
C THR A 213 -9.55 -41.96 -17.77
N SER A 214 -9.97 -40.80 -17.25
CA SER A 214 -9.66 -39.49 -17.85
C SER A 214 -9.67 -38.34 -16.85
N ARG A 215 -8.83 -37.32 -17.10
CA ARG A 215 -8.81 -36.04 -16.39
C ARG A 215 -8.51 -34.90 -17.36
N GLU A 216 -9.34 -33.86 -17.32
CA GLU A 216 -9.20 -32.66 -18.13
C GLU A 216 -9.13 -31.41 -17.23
N VAL A 217 -8.04 -30.65 -17.32
CA VAL A 217 -7.84 -29.40 -16.58
C VAL A 217 -7.69 -28.26 -17.58
N GLN A 218 -8.62 -27.32 -17.57
CA GLN A 218 -8.60 -26.13 -18.40
C GLN A 218 -8.32 -24.90 -17.54
N ILE A 219 -7.28 -24.14 -17.87
CA ILE A 219 -6.88 -22.92 -17.16
C ILE A 219 -7.17 -21.72 -18.05
N GLU A 220 -8.10 -20.87 -17.61
CA GLU A 220 -8.46 -19.61 -18.25
C GLU A 220 -7.92 -18.44 -17.40
N MET A 221 -6.99 -17.67 -17.97
CA MET A 221 -6.53 -16.43 -17.35
C MET A 221 -7.51 -15.30 -17.65
N ILE A 222 -8.09 -14.67 -16.61
CA ILE A 222 -8.88 -13.45 -16.79
C ILE A 222 -7.89 -12.30 -16.97
N LYS A 223 -7.52 -12.01 -18.22
CA LYS A 223 -6.82 -10.77 -18.54
C LYS A 223 -7.75 -9.62 -18.19
N ASN A 224 -7.51 -8.94 -17.07
CA ASN A 224 -8.12 -7.63 -16.82
C ASN A 224 -7.54 -6.65 -17.84
N ALA A 225 -8.12 -6.64 -19.04
CA ALA A 225 -7.87 -5.64 -20.04
C ALA A 225 -8.35 -4.29 -19.47
N GLY A 226 -7.38 -3.43 -19.15
CA GLY A 226 -7.64 -2.04 -18.83
C GLY A 226 -8.57 -1.42 -19.86
N LYS A 227 -9.59 -0.75 -19.34
CA LYS A 227 -10.63 -0.01 -20.06
C LYS A 227 -9.98 1.01 -21.01
N GLY A 228 -9.85 0.65 -22.29
CA GLY A 228 -9.43 1.54 -23.38
C GLY A 228 -10.44 1.47 -24.52
N GLY A 229 -11.16 2.56 -24.75
CA GLY A 229 -12.22 2.62 -25.77
C GLY A 229 -11.70 2.28 -27.17
N GLY A 230 -12.33 1.29 -27.81
CA GLY A 230 -11.96 0.82 -29.14
C GLY A 230 -13.16 0.28 -29.90
N ARG A 231 -13.88 1.21 -30.54
CA ARG A 231 -14.76 1.07 -31.71
C ARG A 231 -14.89 -0.35 -32.31
N LYS A 232 -16.12 -0.88 -32.30
CA LYS A 232 -16.59 -2.04 -33.11
C LYS A 232 -15.90 -2.10 -34.48
N LYS A 233 -15.29 -3.24 -34.79
CA LYS A 233 -15.16 -3.74 -36.16
C LYS A 233 -15.44 -5.24 -36.20
N ASN A 234 -16.51 -5.59 -36.91
CA ASN A 234 -16.76 -6.94 -37.41
C ASN A 234 -15.70 -7.31 -38.45
N GLY A 235 -15.28 -8.57 -38.44
CA GLY A 235 -14.81 -9.32 -39.61
C GLY A 235 -13.30 -9.56 -39.73
N GLY A 236 -12.91 -10.85 -39.71
CA GLY A 236 -11.65 -11.35 -40.29
C GLY A 236 -10.99 -12.46 -39.47
N SER A 237 -11.35 -13.72 -39.77
CA SER A 237 -10.92 -14.97 -39.11
C SER A 237 -9.46 -15.39 -39.31
N ASP A 238 -8.64 -14.62 -40.04
CA ASP A 238 -7.36 -15.16 -40.56
C ASP A 238 -6.11 -14.47 -39.98
N ARG A 239 -6.29 -13.52 -39.03
CA ARG A 239 -5.17 -12.79 -38.38
C ARG A 239 -4.81 -13.31 -36.98
N GLU A 240 -5.76 -13.88 -36.24
CA GLU A 240 -5.52 -14.39 -34.88
C GLU A 240 -4.71 -15.70 -34.88
N GLU A 241 -4.83 -16.51 -35.93
CA GLU A 241 -4.05 -17.75 -36.11
C GLU A 241 -2.57 -17.47 -36.38
N SER A 242 -2.25 -16.42 -37.16
CA SER A 242 -0.87 -15.96 -37.39
C SER A 242 -0.20 -15.44 -36.12
N ASP A 243 -0.95 -14.78 -35.23
CA ASP A 243 -0.43 -14.25 -33.96
C ASP A 243 -0.21 -15.39 -32.93
N ALA A 244 -1.08 -16.41 -32.93
CA ALA A 244 -0.93 -17.59 -32.09
C ALA A 244 0.29 -18.44 -32.50
N VAL A 245 0.48 -18.68 -33.80
CA VAL A 245 1.66 -19.40 -34.32
C VAL A 245 2.96 -18.64 -34.06
N ALA A 246 2.95 -17.31 -34.16
CA ALA A 246 4.10 -16.46 -33.82
C ALA A 246 4.44 -16.48 -32.31
N ALA A 247 3.42 -16.49 -31.45
CA ALA A 247 3.61 -16.62 -30.00
C ALA A 247 4.14 -18.00 -29.61
N ILE A 248 3.62 -19.07 -30.23
CA ILE A 248 4.09 -20.44 -30.05
C ILE A 248 5.54 -20.58 -30.51
N SER A 249 5.90 -20.03 -31.67
CA SER A 249 7.28 -20.05 -32.18
C SER A 249 8.24 -19.30 -31.25
N THR A 250 7.82 -18.16 -30.71
CA THR A 250 8.62 -17.36 -29.77
C THR A 250 8.85 -18.09 -28.45
N ALA A 251 7.80 -18.70 -27.89
CA ALA A 251 7.90 -19.47 -26.66
C ALA A 251 8.68 -20.79 -26.86
N ALA A 252 8.65 -21.39 -28.06
CA ALA A 252 9.49 -22.54 -28.41
C ALA A 252 10.98 -22.18 -28.44
N ASN A 253 11.33 -21.05 -29.04
CA ASN A 253 12.72 -20.56 -29.05
C ASN A 253 13.22 -20.27 -27.63
N SER A 254 12.39 -19.65 -26.78
CA SER A 254 12.74 -19.39 -25.39
C SER A 254 12.89 -20.67 -24.56
N ALA A 255 12.04 -21.69 -24.78
CA ALA A 255 12.18 -22.99 -24.11
C ALA A 255 13.46 -23.73 -24.53
N LEU A 256 13.88 -23.60 -25.79
CA LEU A 256 15.11 -24.19 -26.29
C LEU A 256 16.36 -23.52 -25.68
N GLU A 257 16.33 -22.19 -25.54
CA GLU A 257 17.40 -21.42 -24.88
C GLU A 257 17.53 -21.79 -23.39
N GLN A 258 16.40 -21.99 -22.69
CA GLN A 258 16.40 -22.46 -21.30
C GLN A 258 16.96 -23.88 -21.15
N LEU A 259 16.68 -24.76 -22.11
CA LEU A 259 17.24 -26.12 -22.14
C LEU A 259 18.75 -26.08 -22.35
N GLU A 260 19.23 -25.28 -23.29
CA GLU A 260 20.67 -25.10 -23.54
C GLU A 260 21.39 -24.56 -22.30
N ALA A 261 20.82 -23.55 -21.63
CA ALA A 261 21.37 -23.02 -20.39
C ALA A 261 21.43 -24.06 -19.26
N ALA A 262 20.37 -24.87 -19.09
CA ALA A 262 20.31 -25.91 -18.07
C ALA A 262 21.33 -27.03 -18.33
N VAL A 263 21.49 -27.45 -19.59
CA VAL A 263 22.48 -28.47 -19.98
C VAL A 263 23.90 -27.96 -19.76
N ASN A 264 24.20 -26.72 -20.16
CA ASN A 264 25.51 -26.11 -19.93
C ASN A 264 25.83 -25.97 -18.43
N MET A 265 24.82 -25.68 -17.60
CA MET A 265 24.99 -25.63 -16.15
C MET A 265 25.33 -27.00 -15.56
N SER A 266 24.62 -28.06 -15.96
CA SER A 266 24.92 -29.43 -15.52
C SER A 266 26.33 -29.87 -15.98
N LEU A 267 26.71 -29.61 -17.23
CA LEU A 267 28.04 -29.95 -17.76
C LEU A 267 29.19 -29.23 -17.03
N ASN A 268 29.05 -27.93 -16.73
CA ASN A 268 30.05 -27.18 -15.98
C ASN A 268 30.20 -27.70 -14.53
N LEU A 269 29.10 -28.16 -13.92
CA LEU A 269 29.12 -28.74 -12.57
C LEU A 269 29.76 -30.14 -12.58
N LEU A 270 29.55 -30.93 -13.63
CA LEU A 270 30.24 -32.20 -13.83
C LEU A 270 31.75 -32.03 -13.99
N GLU A 271 32.18 -31.03 -14.77
CA GLU A 271 33.60 -30.73 -14.99
C GLU A 271 34.30 -30.19 -13.74
N SER A 272 33.58 -29.47 -12.87
CA SER A 272 34.15 -28.86 -11.67
C SER A 272 34.11 -29.73 -10.42
N SER A 273 33.07 -30.55 -10.23
CA SER A 273 32.85 -31.24 -8.96
C SER A 273 33.35 -32.69 -8.92
N GLY A 274 33.45 -33.40 -10.06
CA GLY A 274 33.89 -34.80 -10.13
C GLY A 274 33.05 -35.81 -9.32
N ASP A 275 32.07 -35.34 -8.54
CA ASP A 275 31.17 -36.12 -7.70
C ASP A 275 29.77 -36.10 -8.32
N VAL A 276 29.44 -37.24 -8.93
CA VAL A 276 28.20 -37.48 -9.69
C VAL A 276 26.96 -37.50 -8.78
N ALA A 277 27.14 -37.57 -7.45
CA ALA A 277 26.05 -37.59 -6.48
C ALA A 277 25.88 -36.27 -5.71
N SER A 278 26.59 -35.20 -6.10
CA SER A 278 26.47 -33.91 -5.43
C SER A 278 25.04 -33.37 -5.52
N ALA A 279 24.54 -32.80 -4.43
CA ALA A 279 23.18 -32.27 -4.36
C ALA A 279 22.92 -31.16 -5.38
N GLU A 280 23.97 -30.42 -5.76
CA GLU A 280 23.93 -29.35 -6.75
C GLU A 280 23.80 -29.89 -8.17
N LEU A 281 24.52 -30.97 -8.51
CA LEU A 281 24.39 -31.64 -9.80
C LEU A 281 23.01 -32.29 -9.94
N LEU A 282 22.50 -32.92 -8.87
CA LEU A 282 21.18 -33.54 -8.88
C LEU A 282 20.04 -32.51 -9.00
N ALA A 283 20.25 -31.29 -8.51
CA ALA A 283 19.35 -30.16 -8.74
C ALA A 283 19.44 -29.65 -10.19
N ALA A 284 20.64 -29.55 -10.76
CA ALA A 284 20.84 -29.17 -12.15
C ALA A 284 20.21 -30.18 -13.13
N ASP A 285 20.36 -31.49 -12.88
CA ASP A 285 19.74 -32.53 -13.70
C ASP A 285 18.21 -32.51 -13.63
N ARG A 286 17.63 -32.16 -12.46
CA ARG A 286 16.18 -31.92 -12.35
C ARG A 286 15.73 -30.72 -13.19
N MET A 287 16.55 -29.67 -13.28
CA MET A 287 16.28 -28.52 -14.14
C MET A 287 16.35 -28.88 -15.62
N VAL A 288 17.33 -29.71 -16.02
CA VAL A 288 17.42 -30.24 -17.40
C VAL A 288 16.18 -31.06 -17.75
N ALA A 289 15.75 -31.98 -16.88
CA ALA A 289 14.55 -32.78 -17.09
C ALA A 289 13.28 -31.92 -17.21
N ALA A 290 13.15 -30.88 -16.39
CA ALA A 290 12.03 -29.94 -16.47
C ALA A 290 12.06 -29.10 -17.77
N ALA A 291 13.24 -28.67 -18.21
CA ALA A 291 13.41 -27.93 -19.46
C ALA A 291 13.13 -28.81 -20.69
N GLU A 292 13.49 -30.08 -20.65
CA GLU A 292 13.19 -31.07 -21.70
C GLU A 292 11.68 -31.31 -21.81
N GLN A 293 10.98 -31.47 -20.69
CA GLN A 293 9.52 -31.61 -20.70
C GLN A 293 8.83 -30.39 -21.32
N ARG A 294 9.35 -29.19 -21.05
CA ARG A 294 8.84 -27.94 -21.63
C ARG A 294 9.07 -27.87 -23.15
N SER A 295 10.26 -28.23 -23.63
CA SER A 295 10.55 -28.22 -25.07
C SER A 295 9.71 -29.24 -25.84
N LEU A 296 9.50 -30.45 -25.28
CA LEU A 296 8.65 -31.48 -25.86
C LEU A 296 7.17 -31.09 -25.89
N ALA A 297 6.65 -30.47 -24.83
CA ALA A 297 5.29 -29.96 -24.81
C ALA A 297 5.07 -28.90 -25.89
N MET A 298 6.07 -28.04 -26.11
CA MET A 298 6.00 -26.98 -27.11
C MET A 298 6.08 -27.49 -28.55
N LEU A 299 6.91 -28.50 -28.81
CA LEU A 299 6.97 -29.18 -30.11
C LEU A 299 5.64 -29.86 -30.46
N LYS A 300 5.00 -30.51 -29.47
CA LYS A 300 3.67 -31.09 -29.65
C LYS A 300 2.62 -30.02 -29.95
N ALA A 301 2.69 -28.86 -29.30
CA ALA A 301 1.78 -27.75 -29.59
C ALA A 301 1.96 -27.20 -31.01
N LEU A 302 3.20 -27.15 -31.51
CA LEU A 302 3.50 -26.73 -32.88
C LEU A 302 2.99 -27.73 -33.94
N ASP A 303 3.11 -29.04 -33.68
CA ASP A 303 2.61 -30.10 -34.57
C ASP A 303 1.08 -30.11 -34.67
N VAL A 304 0.40 -29.88 -33.54
CA VAL A 304 -1.06 -29.71 -33.49
C VAL A 304 -1.50 -28.47 -34.27
N ALA A 305 -0.75 -27.37 -34.16
CA ALA A 305 -1.02 -26.14 -34.92
C ALA A 305 -0.73 -26.27 -36.42
N ALA A 306 0.26 -27.07 -36.83
CA ALA A 306 0.54 -27.33 -38.25
C ALA A 306 -0.49 -28.28 -38.89
N SER A 307 -1.08 -29.18 -38.11
CA SER A 307 -2.10 -30.13 -38.56
C SER A 307 -3.49 -29.51 -38.79
N SER A 308 -3.74 -28.29 -38.28
CA SER A 308 -4.99 -27.56 -38.54
C SER A 308 -5.05 -26.85 -39.90
N GLU A 309 -3.94 -26.79 -40.66
CA GLU A 309 -3.85 -26.06 -41.94
C GLU A 309 -4.18 -26.87 -43.21
N THR A 310 -4.66 -28.13 -43.16
CA THR A 310 -4.93 -28.89 -44.40
C THR A 310 -6.20 -28.40 -45.14
N PRO A 311 -6.12 -27.89 -46.39
CA PRO A 311 -7.30 -27.46 -47.14
C PRO A 311 -8.02 -28.67 -47.76
N LEU A 312 -9.34 -28.74 -47.57
CA LEU A 312 -10.22 -29.72 -48.23
C LEU A 312 -10.10 -29.62 -49.77
N PRO A 313 -10.10 -30.74 -50.52
CA PRO A 313 -10.06 -30.71 -51.97
C PRO A 313 -11.34 -30.10 -52.55
N SER A 314 -11.16 -29.04 -53.35
CA SER A 314 -12.22 -28.37 -54.09
C SER A 314 -12.87 -29.33 -55.09
N ASN A 315 -14.11 -29.71 -54.84
CA ASN A 315 -14.90 -30.51 -55.76
C ASN A 315 -15.26 -29.64 -56.98
N ARG A 316 -14.57 -29.85 -58.11
CA ARG A 316 -14.78 -29.11 -59.36
C ARG A 316 -15.88 -29.79 -60.16
N THR A 317 -17.12 -29.35 -59.99
CA THR A 317 -18.19 -29.66 -60.95
C THR A 317 -18.11 -28.73 -62.15
N LYS A 318 -17.72 -29.28 -63.30
CA LYS A 318 -18.39 -29.05 -64.59
C LYS A 318 -18.03 -30.17 -65.55
#